data_AF-A0A3B9T2U1-F1
#
_entry.id   AF-A0A3B9T2U1-F1
#
_cell.length_a   1.000
_cell.length_b   1.000
_cell.length_c   1.000
_cell.angle_alpha   90.00
_cell.angle_beta   90.00
_cell.angle_gamma   90.00
#
_symmetry.space_group_name_H-M   'P 1'
#
loop_
_entity.id
_entity.type
_entity.pdbx_description
1 polymer ?
#
loop_
_entity_poly.entity_id
_entity_poly.type
_entity_poly.pdbx_seq_one_letter_code
_entity_poly.pdbx_strand_id
1 'polypeptide(L)'
;MEYVFQDTESLQTPVGAFVVTDGEKRIRFSVRKNECIPQTYQSPDTGEMREIRTDTLYSIIIDTGILEIGKTYKIMFTAGSWKFCDGDEHTDCYFSIINDWAVGIGGYDPNDDEKLRQAFAYTKQIGLPDEKKEIIAPERYDETKFVGYQIEVLDNCNGYAFTLLDRTWDKILFDVAWIQITKYSPDECEDALAIWLC
;
A
#
# COMPACT_ATOMS: atom_id res chain seq x y z
N MET A 1 -19.32 -6.47 8.36
CA MET A 1 -17.87 -6.69 8.61
C MET A 1 -17.50 -6.06 9.94
N GLU A 2 -16.65 -6.72 10.73
CA GLU A 2 -16.36 -6.40 12.12
C GLU A 2 -14.97 -5.77 12.27
N TYR A 3 -14.85 -4.74 13.12
CA TYR A 3 -13.56 -4.17 13.49
C TYR A 3 -12.83 -5.13 14.43
N VAL A 4 -11.56 -5.39 14.15
CA VAL A 4 -10.70 -6.19 15.04
C VAL A 4 -10.15 -5.31 16.16
N PHE A 5 -9.80 -4.07 15.82
CA PHE A 5 -9.35 -3.05 16.76
C PHE A 5 -9.96 -1.70 16.39
N GLN A 6 -10.23 -0.88 17.40
CA GLN A 6 -10.64 0.52 17.22
C GLN A 6 -9.74 1.40 18.09
N ASP A 7 -9.42 2.60 17.59
CA ASP A 7 -8.64 3.61 18.31
C ASP A 7 -7.28 3.10 18.84
N THR A 8 -6.56 2.33 18.03
CA THR A 8 -5.22 1.81 18.38
C THR A 8 -4.11 2.67 17.79
N GLU A 9 -2.97 2.74 18.47
CA GLU A 9 -1.75 3.45 18.00
C GLU A 9 -0.82 2.54 17.17
N SER A 10 -1.10 1.23 17.15
CA SER A 10 -0.32 0.26 16.38
C SER A 10 -1.12 -1.00 16.05
N LEU A 11 -0.75 -1.66 14.95
CA LEU A 11 -1.15 -3.02 14.62
C LEU A 11 0.08 -3.91 14.73
N GLN A 12 0.10 -4.77 15.75
CA GLN A 12 1.21 -5.68 16.02
C GLN A 12 1.15 -6.88 15.07
N THR A 13 2.31 -7.29 14.57
CA THR A 13 2.52 -8.52 13.81
C THR A 13 3.60 -9.36 14.52
N PRO A 14 3.82 -10.62 14.11
CA PRO A 14 4.86 -11.46 14.70
C PRO A 14 6.29 -10.90 14.56
N VAL A 15 6.52 -9.94 13.65
CA VAL A 15 7.87 -9.48 13.26
C VAL A 15 8.05 -7.96 13.29
N GLY A 16 7.02 -7.22 13.72
CA GLY A 16 7.05 -5.76 13.80
C GLY A 16 5.66 -5.20 14.02
N ALA A 17 5.48 -3.91 13.75
CA ALA A 17 4.19 -3.26 13.87
C ALA A 17 3.99 -2.21 12.78
N PHE A 18 2.73 -2.07 12.33
CA PHE A 18 2.30 -0.89 11.57
C PHE A 18 1.90 0.22 12.52
N VAL A 19 2.34 1.44 12.21
CA VAL A 19 2.14 2.62 13.04
C VAL A 19 1.90 3.85 12.16
N VAL A 20 1.07 4.77 12.65
CA VAL A 20 0.81 6.07 11.99
C VAL A 20 1.36 7.19 12.86
N THR A 21 2.01 8.18 12.27
CA THR A 21 2.61 9.33 12.98
C THR A 21 2.52 10.62 12.18
N ASP A 22 2.45 11.76 12.86
CA ASP A 22 2.64 13.09 12.25
C ASP A 22 4.10 13.59 12.34
N GLY A 23 5.01 12.72 12.78
CA GLY A 23 6.41 13.04 13.05
C GLY A 23 6.70 13.30 14.53
N GLU A 24 5.71 13.75 15.30
CA GLU A 24 5.84 14.02 16.74
C GLU A 24 5.02 13.03 17.58
N LYS A 25 3.82 12.67 17.10
CA LYS A 25 2.83 11.91 17.85
C LYS A 25 2.29 10.75 17.02
N ARG A 26 1.94 9.67 17.72
CA ARG A 26 1.18 8.57 17.14
C ARG A 26 -0.24 9.02 16.83
N ILE A 27 -0.71 8.67 15.64
CA ILE A 27 -2.09 8.86 15.22
C ILE A 27 -2.82 7.54 15.42
N ARG A 28 -4.01 7.63 16.03
CA ARG A 28 -4.84 6.46 16.26
C ARG A 28 -5.61 6.09 15.00
N PHE A 29 -5.80 4.80 14.80
CA PHE A 29 -6.52 4.25 13.67
C PHE A 29 -7.35 3.05 14.10
N SER A 30 -8.24 2.62 13.22
CA SER A 30 -9.01 1.39 13.40
C SER A 30 -8.52 0.32 12.45
N VAL A 31 -8.75 -0.95 12.80
CA VAL A 31 -8.34 -2.11 11.99
C VAL A 31 -9.57 -2.96 11.71
N ARG A 32 -9.80 -3.26 10.44
CA ARG A 32 -10.88 -4.12 9.97
C ARG A 32 -10.28 -5.35 9.31
N LYS A 33 -10.83 -6.54 9.59
CA LYS A 33 -10.49 -7.76 8.83
C LYS A 33 -11.23 -7.74 7.49
N ASN A 34 -10.50 -7.90 6.40
CA ASN A 34 -11.07 -8.04 5.07
C ASN A 34 -11.29 -9.53 4.76
N GLU A 35 -12.20 -9.80 3.84
CA GLU A 35 -12.34 -11.14 3.29
C GLU A 35 -11.16 -11.42 2.35
N CYS A 36 -10.44 -12.50 2.61
CA CYS A 36 -9.35 -12.95 1.76
C CYS A 36 -9.90 -13.95 0.74
N ILE A 37 -9.76 -13.65 -0.54
CA ILE A 37 -9.94 -14.63 -1.61
C ILE A 37 -8.66 -15.48 -1.65
N PRO A 38 -8.73 -16.81 -1.45
CA PRO A 38 -7.55 -17.65 -1.52
C PRO A 38 -6.90 -17.57 -2.90
N GLN A 39 -5.56 -17.51 -2.95
CA GLN A 39 -4.83 -17.53 -4.21
C GLN A 39 -4.52 -18.97 -4.59
N THR A 40 -4.98 -19.37 -5.78
CA THR A 40 -4.68 -20.69 -6.32
C THR A 40 -3.53 -20.60 -7.31
N TYR A 41 -2.52 -21.42 -7.14
CA TYR A 41 -1.38 -21.48 -8.04
C TYR A 41 -1.05 -22.93 -8.37
N GLN A 42 -0.48 -23.17 -9.55
CA GLN A 42 -0.02 -24.49 -9.92
C GLN A 42 1.45 -24.63 -9.55
N SER A 43 1.78 -25.59 -8.69
CA SER A 43 3.16 -25.86 -8.31
C SER A 43 3.99 -26.22 -9.55
N PRO A 44 5.12 -25.52 -9.83
CA PRO A 44 5.95 -25.80 -10.98
C PRO A 44 6.54 -27.22 -10.97
N ASP A 45 6.88 -27.72 -9.78
CA ASP A 45 7.54 -29.01 -9.60
C ASP A 45 6.59 -30.22 -9.72
N THR A 46 5.35 -30.05 -9.24
CA THR A 46 4.39 -31.17 -9.08
C THR A 46 3.19 -31.06 -10.02
N GLY A 47 2.92 -29.88 -10.57
CA GLY A 47 1.72 -29.59 -11.33
C GLY A 47 0.43 -29.55 -10.48
N GLU A 48 0.54 -29.70 -9.15
CA GLU A 48 -0.61 -29.67 -8.25
C GLU A 48 -1.11 -28.25 -8.05
N MET A 49 -2.44 -28.09 -8.03
CA MET A 49 -3.06 -26.85 -7.60
C MET A 49 -2.91 -26.71 -6.09
N ARG A 50 -2.26 -25.64 -5.67
CA ARG A 50 -2.08 -25.24 -4.29
C ARG A 50 -2.84 -23.96 -4.04
N GLU A 51 -3.19 -23.75 -2.78
CA GLU A 51 -3.97 -22.59 -2.36
C GLU A 51 -3.26 -21.90 -1.20
N ILE A 52 -2.97 -20.61 -1.33
CA ILE A 52 -2.41 -19.76 -0.28
C ILE A 52 -3.56 -19.00 0.36
N ARG A 53 -3.62 -19.05 1.68
CA ARG A 53 -4.58 -18.30 2.49
C ARG A 53 -3.84 -17.48 3.52
N THR A 54 -4.46 -16.37 3.89
CA THR A 54 -4.09 -15.65 5.10
C THR A 54 -5.31 -15.35 5.95
N ASP A 55 -5.10 -15.35 7.27
CA ASP A 55 -6.05 -14.87 8.25
C ASP A 55 -5.81 -13.40 8.62
N THR A 56 -4.85 -12.75 7.97
CA THR A 56 -4.26 -11.49 8.41
C THR A 56 -4.40 -10.36 7.40
N LEU A 57 -5.28 -10.52 6.41
CA LEU A 57 -5.64 -9.43 5.50
C LEU A 57 -6.52 -8.43 6.26
N TYR A 58 -5.97 -7.24 6.52
CA TYR A 58 -6.62 -6.17 7.27
C TYR A 58 -6.57 -4.85 6.49
N SER A 59 -7.59 -4.01 6.67
CA SER A 59 -7.50 -2.57 6.38
C SER A 59 -7.15 -1.81 7.64
N ILE A 60 -6.09 -1.02 7.59
CA ILE A 60 -5.82 0.09 8.52
C ILE A 60 -6.66 1.27 8.04
N ILE A 61 -7.52 1.79 8.92
CA ILE A 61 -8.52 2.80 8.62
C ILE A 61 -8.24 4.05 9.45
N ILE A 62 -7.88 5.13 8.78
CA ILE A 62 -7.62 6.43 9.38
C ILE A 62 -8.80 7.34 9.06
N ASP A 63 -9.55 7.75 10.08
CA ASP A 63 -10.62 8.73 9.90
C ASP A 63 -10.00 10.06 9.46
N THR A 64 -10.49 10.66 8.39
CA THR A 64 -9.92 11.94 7.97
C THR A 64 -10.20 13.00 9.02
N GLY A 65 -11.34 12.99 9.71
CA GLY A 65 -11.75 13.99 10.70
C GLY A 65 -10.78 14.22 11.86
N ILE A 66 -9.84 13.30 12.12
CA ILE A 66 -8.76 13.47 13.12
C ILE A 66 -7.46 14.06 12.54
N LEU A 67 -7.37 14.21 11.22
CA LEU A 67 -6.23 14.75 10.49
C LEU A 67 -6.42 16.23 10.18
N GLU A 68 -5.33 16.95 9.96
CA GLU A 68 -5.32 18.34 9.50
C GLU A 68 -5.14 18.40 7.98
N ILE A 69 -5.89 19.27 7.30
CA ILE A 69 -5.73 19.50 5.84
C ILE A 69 -4.37 20.16 5.59
N GLY A 70 -3.65 19.68 4.57
CA GLY A 70 -2.32 20.15 4.17
C GLY A 70 -1.18 19.61 5.02
N LYS A 71 -1.46 18.83 6.07
CA LYS A 71 -0.45 18.22 6.93
C LYS A 71 -0.09 16.82 6.43
N THR A 72 1.21 16.54 6.38
CA THR A 72 1.74 15.23 6.00
C THR A 72 1.89 14.33 7.23
N TYR A 73 1.44 13.10 7.08
CA TYR A 73 1.53 12.01 8.05
C TYR A 73 2.30 10.85 7.42
N LYS A 74 2.69 9.88 8.23
CA LYS A 74 3.37 8.67 7.78
C LYS A 74 2.73 7.43 8.37
N ILE A 75 2.41 6.45 7.54
CA ILE A 75 2.20 5.07 7.95
C ILE A 75 3.46 4.28 7.62
N MET A 76 3.96 3.51 8.58
CA MET A 76 5.21 2.77 8.40
C MET A 76 5.22 1.46 9.19
N PHE A 77 6.01 0.51 8.71
CA PHE A 77 6.33 -0.72 9.43
C PHE A 77 7.68 -0.60 10.14
N THR A 78 7.77 -1.11 11.38
CA THR A 78 8.91 -0.84 12.27
C THR A 78 10.17 -1.69 12.01
N ALA A 79 10.13 -2.64 11.09
CA ALA A 79 11.20 -3.63 10.92
C ALA A 79 11.43 -4.03 9.46
N GLY A 80 12.57 -4.68 9.21
CA GLY A 80 12.91 -5.28 7.92
C GLY A 80 13.42 -4.29 6.87
N SER A 81 13.79 -4.86 5.73
CA SER A 81 14.13 -4.12 4.51
C SER A 81 13.04 -4.39 3.49
N TRP A 82 12.44 -3.33 2.97
CA TRP A 82 11.26 -3.43 2.13
C TRP A 82 11.61 -3.27 0.67
N LYS A 83 10.83 -3.92 -0.18
CA LYS A 83 10.96 -3.90 -1.63
C LYS A 83 9.58 -3.70 -2.24
N PHE A 84 9.59 -3.17 -3.47
CA PHE A 84 8.40 -3.11 -4.29
C PHE A 84 7.86 -4.52 -4.55
N CYS A 85 6.54 -4.66 -4.52
CA CYS A 85 5.79 -5.84 -4.91
C CYS A 85 4.99 -5.44 -6.15
N ASP A 86 5.01 -6.24 -7.22
CA ASP A 86 4.23 -5.92 -8.42
C ASP A 86 2.77 -5.64 -8.05
N GLY A 87 2.23 -4.51 -8.51
CA GLY A 87 0.89 -4.05 -8.16
C GLY A 87 -0.03 -3.84 -9.36
N ASP A 88 -1.32 -3.70 -9.09
CA ASP A 88 -2.33 -3.35 -10.09
C ASP A 88 -2.30 -1.83 -10.39
N GLU A 89 -3.03 -1.39 -11.41
CA GLU A 89 -2.96 -0.06 -12.04
C GLU A 89 -3.12 1.14 -11.09
N HIS A 90 -3.57 0.98 -9.83
CA HIS A 90 -3.84 2.10 -8.90
C HIS A 90 -3.36 1.89 -7.46
N THR A 91 -2.68 0.79 -7.17
CA THR A 91 -2.22 0.48 -5.81
C THR A 91 -0.75 0.09 -5.85
N ASP A 92 0.09 0.91 -5.23
CA ASP A 92 1.48 0.53 -5.00
C ASP A 92 1.52 -0.43 -3.82
N CYS A 93 2.26 -1.53 -3.94
CA CYS A 93 2.45 -2.49 -2.87
C CYS A 93 3.95 -2.65 -2.54
N TYR A 94 4.25 -2.79 -1.25
CA TYR A 94 5.59 -3.10 -0.77
C TYR A 94 5.53 -4.26 0.21
N PHE A 95 6.61 -5.03 0.27
CA PHE A 95 6.72 -6.17 1.16
C PHE A 95 8.12 -6.33 1.75
N SER A 96 8.19 -7.15 2.79
CA SER A 96 9.45 -7.61 3.39
C SER A 96 9.32 -9.07 3.85
N ILE A 97 10.44 -9.77 3.90
CA ILE A 97 10.55 -11.09 4.51
C ILE A 97 11.43 -10.98 5.75
N ILE A 98 10.88 -11.32 6.92
CA ILE A 98 11.53 -11.18 8.22
C ILE A 98 11.24 -12.45 9.02
N ASN A 99 12.27 -13.16 9.50
CA ASN A 99 12.12 -14.34 10.38
C ASN A 99 11.05 -15.35 9.90
N ASP A 100 11.07 -15.72 8.62
CA ASP A 100 10.10 -16.62 7.98
C ASP A 100 8.65 -16.08 7.95
N TRP A 101 8.48 -14.76 7.96
CA TRP A 101 7.21 -14.09 7.69
C TRP A 101 7.34 -13.17 6.49
N ALA A 102 6.45 -13.33 5.51
CA ALA A 102 6.21 -12.32 4.50
C ALA A 102 5.18 -11.33 5.05
N VAL A 103 5.45 -10.03 4.94
CA VAL A 103 4.56 -8.95 5.39
C VAL A 103 4.50 -7.87 4.31
N GLY A 104 3.32 -7.34 4.04
CA GLY A 104 3.11 -6.33 3.01
C GLY A 104 2.16 -5.21 3.42
N ILE A 105 2.23 -4.11 2.69
CA ILE A 105 1.34 -2.95 2.76
C ILE A 105 1.01 -2.47 1.36
N GLY A 106 -0.27 -2.22 1.10
CA GLY A 106 -0.78 -1.56 -0.11
C GLY A 106 -1.26 -0.16 0.20
N GLY A 107 -1.01 0.77 -0.72
CA GLY A 107 -1.44 2.17 -0.65
C GLY A 107 -2.15 2.57 -1.93
N TYR A 108 -3.42 2.94 -1.81
CA TYR A 108 -4.22 3.48 -2.91
C TYR A 108 -4.05 4.99 -3.02
N ASP A 109 -3.72 5.50 -4.21
CA ASP A 109 -3.73 6.95 -4.49
C ASP A 109 -4.97 7.33 -5.31
N PRO A 110 -5.93 8.09 -4.74
CA PRO A 110 -7.12 8.51 -5.49
C PRO A 110 -6.81 9.50 -6.63
N ASN A 111 -5.57 9.98 -6.72
CA ASN A 111 -5.13 10.93 -7.74
C ASN A 111 -4.29 10.28 -8.84
N ASP A 112 -4.11 8.96 -8.83
CA ASP A 112 -3.24 8.26 -9.78
C ASP A 112 -3.63 8.52 -11.25
N ASP A 113 -4.92 8.43 -11.58
CA ASP A 113 -5.46 8.79 -12.90
C ASP A 113 -5.15 10.24 -13.31
N GLU A 114 -5.21 11.18 -12.37
CA GLU A 114 -4.87 12.58 -12.63
C GLU A 114 -3.36 12.75 -12.83
N LYS A 115 -2.53 12.10 -12.00
CA LYS A 115 -1.07 12.07 -12.19
C LYS A 115 -0.72 11.51 -13.56
N LEU A 116 -1.31 10.37 -13.95
CA LEU A 116 -1.09 9.75 -15.25
C LEU A 116 -1.48 10.68 -16.40
N ARG A 117 -2.64 11.34 -16.30
CA ARG A 117 -3.11 12.30 -17.32
C ARG A 117 -2.16 13.49 -17.47
N GLN A 118 -1.67 14.03 -16.36
CA GLN A 118 -0.70 15.13 -16.38
C GLN A 118 0.66 14.68 -16.94
N ALA A 119 1.13 13.48 -16.58
CA ALA A 119 2.35 12.91 -17.13
C ALA A 119 2.26 12.67 -18.64
N PHE A 120 1.13 12.17 -19.15
CA PHE A 120 0.87 12.08 -20.59
C PHE A 120 0.90 13.44 -21.29
N ALA A 121 0.27 14.45 -20.70
CA ALA A 121 0.25 15.81 -21.27
C ALA A 121 1.65 16.41 -21.33
N TYR A 122 2.43 16.25 -20.26
CA TYR A 122 3.82 16.71 -20.18
C TYR A 122 4.73 16.00 -21.18
N THR A 123 4.63 14.66 -21.28
CA THR A 123 5.40 13.83 -22.23
C THR A 123 5.19 14.30 -23.67
N LYS A 124 3.93 14.62 -24.05
CA LYS A 124 3.62 15.19 -25.37
C LYS A 124 4.23 16.57 -25.56
N GLN A 125 4.26 17.41 -24.52
CA GLN A 125 4.83 18.75 -24.59
C GLN A 125 6.34 18.75 -24.81
N ILE A 126 7.07 17.82 -24.19
CA ILE A 126 8.53 17.72 -24.34
C ILE A 126 8.97 17.01 -25.63
N GLY A 127 8.02 16.53 -26.45
CA GLY A 127 8.26 16.06 -27.81
C GLY A 127 9.07 14.76 -27.90
N LEU A 128 8.88 13.84 -26.96
CA LEU A 128 9.57 12.55 -27.00
C LEU A 128 9.11 11.73 -28.21
N PRO A 129 10.03 11.03 -28.91
CA PRO A 129 9.66 10.14 -30.02
C PRO A 129 8.71 9.05 -29.53
N ASP A 130 7.59 8.84 -30.24
CA ASP A 130 6.56 7.82 -29.96
C ASP A 130 7.15 6.40 -29.79
N GLU A 131 8.34 6.15 -30.34
CA GLU A 131 9.05 4.88 -30.30
C GLU A 131 9.52 4.47 -28.88
N LYS A 132 9.68 5.42 -27.95
CA LYS A 132 10.12 5.10 -26.59
C LYS A 132 9.02 4.56 -25.69
N LYS A 133 7.73 4.81 -26.00
CA LYS A 133 6.56 4.44 -25.18
C LYS A 133 6.68 4.76 -23.68
N GLU A 134 7.61 5.63 -23.29
CA GLU A 134 7.84 6.02 -21.90
C GLU A 134 7.00 7.25 -21.58
N ILE A 135 6.20 7.14 -20.51
CA ILE A 135 5.50 8.28 -19.91
C ILE A 135 6.44 8.89 -18.89
N ILE A 136 6.76 10.18 -19.06
CA ILE A 136 7.58 10.93 -18.12
C ILE A 136 6.68 11.79 -17.23
N ALA A 137 6.83 11.62 -15.92
CA ALA A 137 6.21 12.48 -14.93
C ALA A 137 6.78 13.92 -15.03
N PRO A 138 5.96 14.96 -14.90
CA PRO A 138 6.46 16.33 -14.82
C PRO A 138 7.29 16.52 -13.54
N GLU A 139 8.17 17.52 -13.52
CA GLU A 139 8.89 17.90 -12.30
C GLU A 139 7.94 18.30 -11.16
N ARG A 140 6.75 18.81 -11.51
CA ARG A 140 5.68 19.18 -10.59
C ARG A 140 4.32 18.89 -11.19
N TYR A 141 3.47 18.23 -10.41
CA TYR A 141 2.06 18.08 -10.74
C TYR A 141 1.28 19.36 -10.40
N ASP A 142 0.20 19.60 -11.13
CA ASP A 142 -0.83 20.57 -10.80
C ASP A 142 -1.74 19.97 -9.71
N GLU A 143 -1.30 20.13 -8.46
CA GLU A 143 -1.99 19.64 -7.27
C GLU A 143 -3.36 20.30 -7.05
N THR A 144 -3.70 21.39 -7.78
CA THR A 144 -5.02 22.02 -7.67
C THR A 144 -6.16 21.15 -8.20
N LYS A 145 -5.81 20.09 -8.94
CA LYS A 145 -6.75 19.08 -9.46
C LYS A 145 -6.83 17.83 -8.60
N PHE A 146 -5.99 17.72 -7.58
CA PHE A 146 -6.01 16.58 -6.69
C PHE A 146 -7.15 16.70 -5.68
N VAL A 147 -7.67 15.55 -5.25
CA VAL A 147 -8.79 15.43 -4.33
C VAL A 147 -8.47 14.43 -3.23
N GLY A 148 -9.13 14.59 -2.07
CA GLY A 148 -9.01 13.65 -0.96
C GLY A 148 -7.65 13.73 -0.28
N TYR A 149 -6.76 12.81 -0.64
CA TYR A 149 -5.41 12.70 -0.11
C TYR A 149 -4.47 12.25 -1.22
N GLN A 150 -3.19 12.56 -1.05
CA GLN A 150 -2.13 12.00 -1.89
C GLN A 150 -1.22 11.12 -1.03
N ILE A 151 -0.61 10.11 -1.66
CA ILE A 151 0.40 9.27 -1.01
C ILE A 151 1.71 9.31 -1.79
N GLU A 152 2.80 9.12 -1.05
CA GLU A 152 4.15 8.96 -1.57
C GLU A 152 4.83 7.84 -0.79
N VAL A 153 5.53 6.94 -1.48
CA VAL A 153 6.32 5.91 -0.81
C VAL A 153 7.44 6.55 0.02
N LEU A 154 7.72 5.98 1.20
CA LEU A 154 8.88 6.37 2.00
C LEU A 154 10.20 5.87 1.36
N ASP A 155 11.31 6.58 1.55
CA ASP A 155 12.62 6.24 0.93
C ASP A 155 13.09 4.79 1.13
N ASN A 156 12.68 4.15 2.23
CA ASN A 156 13.02 2.77 2.58
C ASN A 156 11.90 1.77 2.27
N CYS A 157 10.88 2.18 1.52
CA CYS A 157 9.74 1.39 1.07
C CYS A 157 8.89 0.73 2.18
N ASN A 158 9.04 1.15 3.44
CA ASN A 158 8.36 0.50 4.57
C ASN A 158 6.97 1.08 4.87
N GLY A 159 6.37 1.81 3.93
CA GLY A 159 5.08 2.47 4.06
C GLY A 159 5.03 3.76 3.24
N TYR A 160 4.14 4.67 3.64
CA TYR A 160 3.78 5.85 2.86
C TYR A 160 3.78 7.11 3.72
N ALA A 161 4.27 8.20 3.14
CA ALA A 161 3.82 9.53 3.53
C ALA A 161 2.46 9.80 2.87
N PHE A 162 1.54 10.41 3.60
CA PHE A 162 0.25 10.81 3.03
C PHE A 162 -0.15 12.19 3.52
N THR A 163 -0.74 12.98 2.63
CA THR A 163 -1.18 14.34 2.92
C THR A 163 -2.65 14.47 2.58
N LEU A 164 -3.45 14.90 3.54
CA LEU A 164 -4.86 15.18 3.32
C LEU A 164 -5.03 16.52 2.60
N LEU A 165 -5.68 16.52 1.44
CA LEU A 165 -5.92 17.69 0.60
C LEU A 165 -7.29 18.30 0.85
N ASP A 166 -8.32 17.46 1.01
CA ASP A 166 -9.68 17.88 1.33
C ASP A 166 -10.46 16.76 2.08
N ARG A 167 -11.79 16.91 2.21
CA ARG A 167 -12.67 15.96 2.92
C ARG A 167 -13.55 15.14 1.98
N THR A 168 -13.17 15.01 0.72
CA THR A 168 -13.90 14.19 -0.26
C THR A 168 -14.05 12.75 0.22
N TRP A 169 -13.06 12.25 0.97
CA TRP A 169 -13.08 10.93 1.60
C TRP A 169 -13.20 11.06 3.13
N ASP A 170 -14.08 10.26 3.74
CA ASP A 170 -14.21 10.18 5.20
C ASP A 170 -13.06 9.39 5.83
N LYS A 171 -12.40 8.52 5.05
CA LYS A 171 -11.33 7.63 5.51
C LYS A 171 -10.20 7.50 4.49
N ILE A 172 -9.00 7.26 5.01
CA ILE A 172 -7.83 6.79 4.27
C ILE A 172 -7.61 5.33 4.68
N LEU A 173 -7.36 4.48 3.68
CA LEU A 173 -7.21 3.03 3.87
C LEU A 173 -5.81 2.60 3.44
N PHE A 174 -5.19 1.75 4.25
CA PHE A 174 -3.99 1.01 3.88
C PHE A 174 -4.24 -0.46 4.15
N ASP A 175 -4.22 -1.28 3.12
CA ASP A 175 -4.37 -2.72 3.29
C ASP A 175 -3.03 -3.33 3.67
N VAL A 176 -3.06 -4.30 4.58
CA VAL A 176 -1.89 -4.99 5.10
C VAL A 176 -2.18 -6.47 5.24
N ALA A 177 -1.15 -7.29 5.04
CA ALA A 177 -1.24 -8.73 5.22
C ALA A 177 0.11 -9.30 5.64
N TRP A 178 0.09 -10.45 6.29
CA TRP A 178 1.30 -11.23 6.56
C TRP A 178 1.07 -12.75 6.59
N ILE A 179 2.02 -13.51 6.08
CA ILE A 179 1.94 -14.96 5.94
C ILE A 179 3.21 -15.57 6.53
N GLN A 180 3.07 -16.65 7.30
CA GLN A 180 4.22 -17.42 7.73
C GLN A 180 4.71 -18.33 6.60
N ILE A 181 5.97 -18.18 6.21
CA ILE A 181 6.66 -18.97 5.19
C ILE A 181 7.00 -20.33 5.78
N THR A 182 6.03 -21.24 5.79
CA THR A 182 6.20 -22.62 6.28
C THR A 182 6.02 -23.64 5.17
N LYS A 183 4.91 -23.51 4.43
CA LYS A 183 4.51 -24.44 3.36
C LYS A 183 4.81 -23.91 1.96
N TYR A 184 4.96 -22.60 1.84
CA TYR A 184 5.07 -21.87 0.58
C TYR A 184 6.47 -21.26 0.48
N SER A 185 6.96 -21.07 -0.75
CA SER A 185 8.21 -20.36 -0.97
C SER A 185 8.05 -18.86 -0.67
N PRO A 186 9.15 -18.14 -0.41
CA PRO A 186 9.19 -16.69 -0.42
C PRO A 186 8.45 -16.04 -1.59
N ASP A 187 8.77 -16.47 -2.82
CA ASP A 187 8.22 -15.92 -4.06
C ASP A 187 6.71 -16.15 -4.15
N GLU A 188 6.24 -17.36 -3.78
CA GLU A 188 4.80 -17.67 -3.72
C GLU A 188 4.05 -16.78 -2.72
N CYS A 189 4.68 -16.44 -1.58
CA CYS A 189 4.10 -15.53 -0.61
C CYS A 189 4.09 -14.08 -1.08
N GLU A 190 5.14 -13.66 -1.80
CA GLU A 190 5.21 -12.35 -2.44
C GLU A 190 4.08 -12.16 -3.45
N ASP A 191 3.90 -13.11 -4.38
CA ASP A 191 2.83 -13.09 -5.37
C ASP A 191 1.44 -13.03 -4.72
N ALA A 192 1.24 -13.77 -3.62
CA ALA A 192 -0.02 -13.71 -2.87
C ALA A 192 -0.24 -12.34 -2.23
N LEU A 193 0.81 -11.72 -1.66
CA LEU A 193 0.73 -10.38 -1.09
C LEU A 193 0.44 -9.32 -2.17
N ALA A 194 1.09 -9.40 -3.33
CA ALA A 194 0.82 -8.52 -4.48
C ALA A 194 -0.68 -8.49 -4.79
N ILE A 195 -1.31 -9.66 -4.94
CA ILE A 195 -2.71 -9.75 -5.35
C ILE A 195 -3.68 -9.27 -4.25
N TRP A 196 -3.37 -9.52 -2.98
CA TRP A 196 -4.28 -9.14 -1.89
C TRP A 196 -4.20 -7.68 -1.49
N LEU A 197 -3.09 -7.03 -1.80
CA LEU A 197 -2.80 -5.66 -1.38
C LEU A 197 -2.96 -4.66 -2.52
N CYS A 198 -3.36 -5.11 -3.71
CA CYS A 198 -3.60 -4.27 -4.87
C CYS A 198 -5.08 -4.18 -5.26
#